data_AF-A0A3R7Q647-F1
#
_entry.id   AF-A0A3R7Q647-F1
#
_cell.length_a   1.000
_cell.length_b   1.000
_cell.length_c   1.000
_cell.angle_alpha   90.00
_cell.angle_beta   90.00
_cell.angle_gamma   90.00
#
_symmetry.space_group_name_H-M   'P 1'
#
loop_
_entity.id
_entity.type
_entity.pdbx_description
1 polymer ?
#
loop_
_entity_poly.entity_id
_entity_poly.type
_entity_poly.pdbx_seq_one_letter_code
_entity_poly.pdbx_strand_id
1 'polypeptide(L)'
;MTIGSQIAAVSSNATYACVSLCPGESLPPSAQCHHPHLVAVPGQCCREWMCDTVPGKSVGPPSCRRVSGRWSPCSHTCGAGVSVRWTTDNASCQTINETRLCQLRPCQ
;
A
#
# COMPACT_ATOMS: atom_id res chain seq x y z
N MET A 1 17.82 -27.32 -21.86
CA MET A 1 19.01 -27.30 -20.98
C MET A 1 18.88 -26.08 -20.09
N THR A 2 18.54 -26.26 -18.82
CA THR A 2 18.40 -25.19 -17.83
C THR A 2 19.80 -24.82 -17.34
N ILE A 3 20.29 -23.65 -17.74
CA ILE A 3 21.52 -23.07 -17.18
C ILE A 3 21.05 -21.92 -16.28
N GLY A 4 20.78 -22.21 -15.01
CA GLY A 4 20.31 -21.22 -14.02
C GLY A 4 18.86 -20.75 -14.20
N SER A 5 18.41 -19.85 -13.31
CA SER A 5 17.04 -19.29 -13.19
C SER A 5 16.62 -18.38 -14.37
N GLN A 6 17.06 -18.72 -15.59
CA GLN A 6 16.85 -17.98 -16.82
C GLN A 6 16.33 -18.93 -17.90
N ILE A 7 15.42 -18.43 -18.74
CA ILE A 7 14.93 -19.13 -19.93
C ILE A 7 15.48 -18.47 -21.19
N ALA A 8 15.77 -19.26 -22.21
CA ALA A 8 16.16 -18.76 -23.52
C ALA A 8 14.91 -18.41 -24.33
N ALA A 9 14.72 -17.13 -24.64
CA ALA A 9 13.72 -16.63 -25.57
C ALA A 9 14.37 -16.42 -26.95
N VAL A 10 13.69 -16.80 -28.03
CA VAL A 10 14.17 -16.60 -29.40
C VAL A 10 13.54 -15.33 -29.96
N SER A 11 14.36 -14.36 -30.34
CA SER A 11 13.89 -13.17 -31.05
C SER A 11 13.81 -13.43 -32.56
N SER A 12 13.04 -12.62 -33.29
CA SER A 12 12.86 -12.74 -34.75
C SER A 12 14.15 -12.61 -35.58
N ASN A 13 15.27 -12.22 -34.96
CA ASN A 13 16.60 -12.17 -35.58
C ASN A 13 17.46 -13.43 -35.35
N ALA A 14 16.84 -14.56 -34.96
CA ALA A 14 17.49 -15.86 -34.75
C ALA A 14 18.61 -15.86 -33.66
N THR A 15 18.54 -14.92 -32.72
CA THR A 15 19.39 -14.92 -31.52
C THR A 15 18.61 -15.43 -30.31
N TYR A 16 19.30 -16.22 -29.48
CA TYR A 16 18.80 -16.61 -28.17
C TYR A 16 19.09 -15.46 -27.19
N ALA A 17 18.04 -14.91 -26.58
CA ALA A 17 18.13 -13.96 -25.49
C ALA A 17 17.79 -14.68 -24.19
N CYS A 18 18.58 -14.49 -23.13
CA CYS A 18 18.22 -14.99 -21.81
C CYS A 18 17.25 -14.02 -21.15
N VAL A 19 16.10 -14.52 -20.72
CA VAL A 19 15.13 -13.79 -19.89
C VAL A 19 15.12 -14.41 -18.50
N SER A 20 15.27 -13.57 -17.48
CA SER A 20 15.12 -13.98 -16.09
C SER A 20 13.71 -14.48 -15.84
N LEU A 21 13.58 -15.66 -15.21
CA LEU A 21 12.28 -16.16 -14.73
C LEU A 21 11.72 -15.32 -13.57
N CYS A 22 12.60 -14.56 -12.91
CA CYS A 22 12.29 -13.73 -11.75
C CYS A 22 12.65 -12.27 -12.04
N PRO A 23 11.84 -11.53 -12.81
CA PRO A 23 12.11 -10.11 -13.13
C PRO A 23 12.22 -9.24 -11.86
N GLY A 24 11.48 -9.59 -10.79
CA GLY A 24 11.52 -8.90 -9.50
C GLY A 24 12.86 -8.99 -8.76
N GLU A 25 13.71 -9.99 -9.03
CA GLU A 25 15.06 -10.08 -8.45
C GLU A 25 16.04 -9.12 -9.12
N SER A 26 15.84 -8.86 -10.42
CA SER A 26 16.75 -8.05 -11.23
C SER A 26 16.56 -6.54 -11.06
N LEU A 27 15.39 -6.14 -10.58
CA LEU A 27 15.03 -4.74 -10.35
C LEU A 27 15.11 -4.47 -8.85
N PRO A 28 16.02 -3.59 -8.39
CA PRO A 28 16.06 -3.22 -6.98
C PRO A 28 14.74 -2.55 -6.56
N PRO A 29 14.40 -2.60 -5.26
CA PRO A 29 13.25 -1.87 -4.74
C PRO A 29 13.46 -0.37 -4.93
N SER A 30 12.42 0.43 -4.67
CA SER A 30 12.49 1.89 -4.80
C SER A 30 13.74 2.47 -4.12
N ALA A 31 14.29 3.56 -4.66
CA ALA A 31 15.51 4.21 -4.17
C ALA A 31 15.45 4.68 -2.69
N GLN A 32 14.30 4.49 -2.03
CA GLN A 32 14.02 4.81 -0.63
C GLN A 32 14.28 3.60 0.30
N CYS A 33 14.76 2.48 -0.23
CA CYS A 33 15.08 1.27 0.51
C CYS A 33 16.48 1.36 1.14
N HIS A 34 16.54 1.29 2.47
CA HIS A 34 17.81 1.17 3.20
C HIS A 34 18.20 -0.31 3.33
N HIS A 35 19.47 -0.61 3.05
CA HIS A 35 20.03 -1.97 2.99
C HIS A 35 19.16 -2.98 2.20
N PRO A 36 18.94 -2.74 0.90
CA PRO A 36 18.27 -3.70 0.04
C PRO A 36 19.04 -5.02 0.03
N HIS A 37 18.39 -6.11 0.41
CA HIS A 37 18.96 -7.44 0.33
C HIS A 37 17.93 -8.44 -0.18
N LEU A 38 18.40 -9.42 -0.94
CA LEU A 38 17.55 -10.38 -1.63
C LEU A 38 17.42 -11.65 -0.78
N VAL A 39 16.21 -12.00 -0.36
CA VAL A 39 15.96 -13.15 0.53
C VAL A 39 15.14 -14.25 -0.14
N ALA A 40 15.38 -15.50 0.25
CA ALA A 40 14.54 -16.61 -0.16
C ALA A 40 13.25 -16.64 0.69
N VAL A 41 12.09 -16.64 0.03
CA VAL A 41 10.79 -16.73 0.70
C VAL A 41 10.31 -18.19 0.70
N PRO A 42 9.93 -18.76 1.85
CA PRO A 42 9.42 -20.12 1.91
C PRO A 42 8.19 -20.33 1.00
N GLY A 43 8.25 -21.33 0.12
CA GLY A 43 7.16 -21.63 -0.81
C GLY A 43 7.12 -20.78 -2.08
N GLN A 44 8.10 -19.91 -2.31
CA GLN A 44 8.27 -19.16 -3.55
C GLN A 44 9.50 -19.66 -4.33
N CYS A 45 9.41 -19.67 -5.66
CA CYS A 45 10.55 -19.99 -6.52
C CYS A 45 11.54 -18.82 -6.65
N CYS A 46 11.04 -17.59 -6.58
CA CYS A 46 11.84 -16.37 -6.69
C CYS A 46 12.18 -15.81 -5.32
N ARG A 47 13.32 -15.12 -5.24
CA ARG A 47 13.74 -14.32 -4.10
C ARG A 47 13.08 -12.95 -4.14
N GLU A 48 12.85 -12.37 -2.98
CA GLU A 48 12.21 -11.07 -2.82
C GLU A 48 13.18 -10.08 -2.19
N TRP A 49 13.08 -8.81 -2.57
CA TRP A 49 13.85 -7.75 -1.92
C TRP A 49 13.26 -7.40 -0.56
N MET A 50 14.08 -7.54 0.48
CA MET A 50 13.84 -6.98 1.80
C MET A 50 14.61 -5.69 1.99
N CYS A 51 14.00 -4.78 2.74
CA CYS A 51 14.58 -3.50 3.13
C CYS A 51 14.59 -3.42 4.65
N ASP A 52 15.66 -2.87 5.22
CA ASP A 52 15.62 -2.45 6.61
C ASP A 52 14.66 -1.27 6.72
N THR A 53 13.72 -1.36 7.68
CA THR A 53 12.89 -0.21 8.03
C THR A 53 13.79 0.85 8.63
N VAL A 54 13.77 2.07 8.08
CA VAL A 54 14.46 3.23 8.66
C VAL A 54 14.11 3.34 10.15
N PRO A 55 15.09 3.42 11.07
CA PRO A 55 14.79 3.70 12.47
C PRO A 55 14.09 5.06 12.55
N GLY A 56 12.78 5.06 12.78
CA GLY A 56 11.93 6.26 12.80
C GLY A 56 10.69 6.23 11.91
N LYS A 57 10.54 5.23 11.02
CA LYS A 57 9.25 4.94 10.36
C LYS A 57 8.84 3.50 10.67
N SER A 58 8.29 3.31 11.87
CA SER A 58 7.47 2.14 12.16
C SER A 58 6.22 2.21 11.29
N VAL A 59 6.21 1.49 10.17
CA VAL A 59 4.98 0.95 9.57
C VAL A 59 4.49 -0.19 10.47
N GLY A 60 4.22 0.14 11.72
CA GLY A 60 3.37 -0.65 12.59
C GLY A 60 1.96 -0.09 12.49
N PRO A 61 0.93 -0.82 12.94
CA PRO A 61 -0.33 -0.15 13.28
C PRO A 61 0.02 1.05 14.17
N PRO A 62 -0.62 2.22 13.94
CA PRO A 62 -0.31 3.41 14.73
C PRO A 62 -0.38 3.01 16.21
N SER A 63 0.62 3.40 16.99
CA SER A 63 0.72 3.10 18.42
C SER A 63 -0.44 3.71 19.24
N CYS A 64 -1.40 4.36 18.57
CA CYS A 64 -2.65 4.80 19.14
C CYS A 64 -3.82 3.89 18.78
N ARG A 65 -4.72 3.79 19.76
CA ARG A 65 -6.03 3.19 19.58
C ARG A 65 -6.81 4.02 18.56
N ARG A 66 -7.03 3.48 17.37
CA ARG A 66 -7.94 4.07 16.38
C ARG A 66 -9.35 4.00 16.94
N VAL A 67 -9.91 5.15 17.27
CA VAL A 67 -11.30 5.26 17.71
C VAL A 67 -11.98 6.32 16.88
N SER A 68 -13.17 5.99 16.41
CA SER A 68 -14.06 6.94 15.74
C SER A 68 -15.39 7.00 16.47
N GLY A 69 -15.93 8.21 16.57
CA GLY A 69 -17.24 8.47 17.13
C GLY A 69 -18.38 8.11 16.19
N ARG A 70 -19.59 8.22 16.71
CA ARG A 70 -20.81 8.24 15.89
C ARG A 70 -20.90 9.56 15.14
N TRP A 71 -21.47 9.49 13.95
CA TRP A 71 -21.81 10.66 13.14
C TRP A 71 -22.92 11.48 13.80
N SER A 72 -22.77 12.80 13.76
CA SER A 72 -23.84 13.73 14.11
C SER A 72 -25.01 13.59 13.13
N PRO A 73 -26.22 14.05 13.53
CA PRO A 73 -27.29 14.32 12.58
C PRO A 73 -26.79 15.20 11.43
N CYS A 74 -27.42 15.06 10.26
CA CYS A 74 -27.16 15.91 9.12
C CYS A 74 -27.55 17.36 9.46
N SER A 75 -26.76 18.34 9.01
CA SER A 75 -27.00 19.77 9.27
C SER A 75 -28.36 20.26 8.76
N HIS A 76 -28.88 19.60 7.72
CA HIS A 76 -30.20 19.86 7.15
C HIS A 76 -31.13 18.67 7.38
N THR A 77 -32.44 18.92 7.28
CA THR A 77 -33.50 17.90 7.35
C THR A 77 -34.00 17.45 5.98
N CYS A 78 -33.63 18.14 4.91
CA CYS A 78 -33.87 17.79 3.51
C CYS A 78 -32.66 18.23 2.65
N GLY A 79 -32.54 17.71 1.44
CA GLY A 79 -31.46 18.03 0.52
C GLY A 79 -30.09 17.51 0.95
N ALA A 80 -29.03 18.11 0.40
CA ALA A 80 -27.65 17.80 0.76
C ALA A 80 -27.23 18.59 2.01
N GLY A 81 -26.48 17.96 2.90
CA GLY A 81 -25.96 18.61 4.11
C GLY A 81 -24.67 17.98 4.60
N VAL A 82 -24.28 18.34 5.82
CA VAL A 82 -23.01 17.95 6.40
C VAL A 82 -23.22 17.23 7.73
N SER A 83 -22.47 16.16 7.95
CA SER A 83 -22.45 15.39 9.19
C SER A 83 -21.00 15.30 9.67
N VAL A 84 -20.79 15.39 10.99
CA VAL A 84 -19.46 15.45 11.61
C VAL A 84 -19.32 14.32 12.63
N ARG A 85 -18.15 13.72 12.73
CA ARG A 85 -17.77 12.83 13.84
C ARG A 85 -16.38 13.18 14.34
N TRP A 86 -16.08 12.84 15.58
CA TRP A 86 -14.70 12.83 16.05
C TRP A 86 -13.99 11.55 15.57
N THR A 87 -12.72 11.64 15.24
CA THR A 87 -11.88 10.48 14.90
C THR A 87 -10.44 10.70 15.35
N THR A 88 -9.80 9.64 15.82
CA THR A 88 -8.36 9.58 16.08
C THR A 88 -7.64 8.75 15.00
N ASP A 89 -8.32 8.42 13.90
CA ASP A 89 -7.75 7.68 12.76
C ASP A 89 -6.95 8.63 11.85
N ASN A 90 -5.80 9.10 12.34
CA ASN A 90 -4.80 9.78 11.54
C ASN A 90 -3.39 9.34 11.95
N ALA A 91 -2.42 9.59 11.07
CA ALA A 91 -1.02 9.23 11.29
C ALA A 91 -0.40 9.90 12.53
N SER A 92 -0.94 11.05 12.95
CA SER A 92 -0.47 11.83 14.09
C SER A 92 -1.18 11.46 15.41
N CYS A 93 -2.14 10.54 15.38
CA CYS A 93 -2.96 10.13 16.53
C CYS A 93 -3.65 11.30 17.26
N GLN A 94 -4.01 12.35 16.55
CA GLN A 94 -4.71 13.51 17.11
C GLN A 94 -6.22 13.34 16.96
N THR A 95 -7.00 13.85 17.91
CA THR A 95 -8.46 13.88 17.76
C THR A 95 -8.83 14.99 16.78
N ILE A 96 -9.42 14.62 15.65
CA ILE A 96 -9.88 15.56 14.62
C ILE A 96 -11.38 15.39 14.38
N ASN A 97 -12.01 16.45 13.86
CA ASN A 97 -13.40 16.41 13.39
C ASN A 97 -13.41 16.00 11.92
N GLU A 98 -13.87 14.77 11.68
CA GLU A 98 -14.08 14.25 10.33
C GLU A 98 -15.47 14.68 9.84
N THR A 99 -15.51 15.20 8.63
CA THR A 99 -16.71 15.79 8.03
C THR A 99 -17.09 14.99 6.78
N ARG A 100 -18.37 14.63 6.64
CA ARG A 100 -18.92 13.98 5.44
C ARG A 100 -20.14 14.71 4.91
N LEU A 101 -20.37 14.57 3.61
CA LEU A 101 -21.63 14.95 2.98
C LEU A 101 -22.71 13.90 3.32
N CYS A 102 -23.90 14.37 3.69
CA CYS A 102 -25.12 13.57 3.79
C CYS A 102 -26.11 14.02 2.72
N GLN A 103 -26.86 13.06 2.17
CA GLN A 103 -27.89 13.31 1.17
C GLN A 103 -29.22 12.83 1.71
N LEU A 104 -30.12 13.77 2.01
CA LEU A 104 -31.47 13.51 2.43
C LEU A 104 -32.43 13.67 1.24
N ARG A 105 -33.71 13.37 1.47
CA ARG A 105 -34.75 13.56 0.45
C ARG A 105 -34.72 15.01 -0.04
N PRO A 106 -34.95 15.26 -1.35
CA PRO A 106 -35.08 16.62 -1.86
C PRO A 106 -36.06 17.44 -1.02
N CYS A 107 -35.73 18.72 -0.82
CA CYS A 107 -36.67 19.67 -0.25
C CYS A 107 -37.83 19.87 -1.23
N GLN A 108 -39.04 20.05 -0.69
CA GLN A 108 -40.24 20.38 -1.47
C GLN A 108 -40.29 21.86 -1.82
#